data_AF-A0A2V8P3P6-F1
#
_entry.id   AF-A0A2V8P3P6-F1
#
_cell.length_a   1.000
_cell.length_b   1.000
_cell.length_c   1.000
_cell.angle_alpha   90.00
_cell.angle_beta   90.00
_cell.angle_gamma   90.00
#
_symmetry.space_group_name_H-M   'P 1'
#
loop_
_entity.id
_entity.type
_entity.pdbx_description
1 polymer ?
#
loop_
_entity_poly.entity_id
_entity_poly.type
_entity_poly.pdbx_seq_one_letter_code
_entity_poly.pdbx_strand_id
1 'polypeptide(L)'
;ARRNAPLLSEDESALFATINQRLSEADRQRLAHLSERRHREELTSTEHCELLELQQRLEELHTSRMKALAQLAQLRGVTLANLMIQLGIQFPDHA
;
A
#
# COMPACT_ATOMS: atom_id res chain seq x y z
N ALA A 1 7.34 -2.10 33.98
CA ALA A 1 7.18 -1.06 32.95
C ALA A 1 5.82 -1.22 32.26
N ARG A 2 4.85 -0.37 32.57
CA ARG A 2 3.55 -0.37 31.88
C ARG A 2 3.71 0.44 30.60
N ARG A 3 3.70 -0.22 29.44
CA ARG A 3 3.68 0.46 28.14
C ARG A 3 2.27 1.05 27.98
N ASN A 4 2.11 2.34 28.28
CA ASN A 4 0.94 3.14 27.88
C ASN A 4 1.00 3.33 26.35
N ALA A 5 0.87 2.24 25.59
CA ALA A 5 0.37 2.38 24.23
C ALA A 5 -1.11 2.73 24.40
N PRO A 6 -1.59 3.87 23.89
CA PRO A 6 -3.03 4.08 23.82
C PRO A 6 -3.62 2.87 23.10
N LEU A 7 -4.51 2.14 23.77
CA LEU A 7 -5.24 1.03 23.18
C LEU A 7 -5.98 1.61 21.97
N LEU A 8 -5.52 1.27 20.77
CA LEU A 8 -6.23 1.59 19.53
C LEU A 8 -7.62 0.97 19.63
N SER A 9 -8.64 1.69 19.16
CA SER A 9 -9.96 1.08 19.01
C SER A 9 -9.88 -0.10 18.05
N GLU A 10 -10.84 -1.01 18.13
CA GLU A 10 -10.96 -2.12 17.17
C GLU A 10 -11.03 -1.58 15.73
N ASP A 11 -11.74 -0.47 15.53
CA ASP A 11 -11.84 0.24 14.24
C ASP A 11 -10.48 0.73 13.73
N GLU A 12 -9.69 1.39 14.58
CA GLU A 12 -8.34 1.82 14.18
C GLU A 12 -7.44 0.64 13.87
N SER A 13 -7.52 -0.44 14.66
CA SER A 13 -6.72 -1.65 14.46
C SER A 13 -7.01 -2.32 13.11
N ALA A 14 -8.29 -2.39 12.71
CA ALA A 14 -8.70 -2.91 11.41
C ALA A 14 -8.21 -2.03 10.24
N LEU A 15 -8.23 -0.70 10.41
CA LEU A 15 -7.69 0.24 9.43
C LEU A 15 -6.17 0.09 9.29
N PHE A 16 -5.44 -0.06 10.40
CA PHE A 16 -4.00 -0.32 10.36
C PHE A 16 -3.66 -1.65 9.68
N ALA A 17 -4.47 -2.69 9.87
CA ALA A 17 -4.29 -3.94 9.14
C ALA A 17 -4.37 -3.71 7.63
N THR A 18 -5.39 -2.97 7.16
CA THR A 18 -5.55 -2.60 5.74
C THR A 18 -4.40 -1.74 5.23
N ILE A 19 -4.00 -0.70 5.99
CA ILE A 19 -2.93 0.23 5.60
C ILE A 19 -1.60 -0.52 5.38
N ASN A 20 -1.32 -1.49 6.25
CA ASN A 20 -0.09 -2.27 6.23
C ASN A 20 -0.11 -3.48 5.28
N GLN A 21 -1.22 -3.75 4.58
CA GLN A 21 -1.25 -4.78 3.55
C GLN A 21 -0.26 -4.44 2.43
N ARG A 22 0.44 -5.47 1.96
CA ARG A 22 1.44 -5.42 0.89
C ARG A 22 1.30 -6.68 0.03
N LEU A 23 1.77 -6.60 -1.20
CA LEU A 23 2.01 -7.79 -2.01
C LEU A 23 2.94 -8.75 -1.26
N SER A 24 2.72 -10.05 -1.48
CA SER A 24 3.60 -11.09 -0.97
C SER A 24 5.04 -10.85 -1.45
N GLU A 25 6.03 -11.38 -0.75
CA GLU A 25 7.43 -11.26 -1.18
C GLU A 25 7.62 -11.87 -2.59
N ALA A 26 6.99 -13.01 -2.85
CA ALA A 26 7.02 -13.65 -4.17
C ALA A 26 6.43 -12.76 -5.27
N ASP A 27 5.25 -12.16 -5.03
CA ASP A 27 4.62 -11.26 -6.01
C ASP A 27 5.45 -10.00 -6.24
N ARG A 28 6.08 -9.44 -5.20
CA ARG A 28 6.97 -8.28 -5.33
C ARG A 28 8.21 -8.62 -6.16
N GLN A 29 8.84 -9.76 -5.91
CA GLN A 29 9.98 -10.22 -6.68
C GLN A 29 9.60 -10.50 -8.14
N ARG A 30 8.44 -11.11 -8.36
CA ARG A 30 7.93 -11.39 -9.70
C ARG A 30 7.62 -10.10 -10.47
N LEU A 31 6.94 -9.16 -9.83
CA LEU A 31 6.65 -7.84 -10.40
C LEU A 31 7.94 -7.11 -10.81
N ALA A 32 8.96 -7.10 -9.94
CA ALA A 32 10.25 -6.48 -10.22
C ALA A 32 10.96 -7.16 -11.41
N HIS A 33 10.98 -8.50 -11.43
CA HIS A 33 11.58 -9.27 -12.51
C HIS A 33 10.91 -9.02 -13.87
N LEU A 34 9.57 -9.05 -13.91
CA LEU A 34 8.81 -8.78 -15.13
C LEU A 34 8.95 -7.33 -15.59
N SER A 35 9.04 -6.39 -14.65
CA SER A 35 9.31 -4.98 -14.97
C SER A 35 10.68 -4.82 -15.61
N GLU A 36 11.73 -5.43 -15.07
CA GLU A 36 13.08 -5.40 -15.66
C GLU A 36 13.09 -5.99 -17.07
N ARG A 37 12.43 -7.13 -17.27
CA ARG A 37 12.33 -7.75 -18.60
C ARG A 37 11.54 -6.92 -19.59
N ARG A 38 10.50 -6.21 -19.15
CA ARG A 38 9.80 -5.22 -19.97
C ARG A 38 10.74 -4.10 -20.43
N HIS A 39 11.61 -3.59 -19.55
CA HIS A 39 12.59 -2.56 -19.91
C HIS A 39 13.63 -3.05 -20.93
N ARG A 40 13.92 -4.36 -20.94
CA ARG A 40 14.81 -5.02 -21.90
C ARG A 40 14.11 -5.44 -23.20
N GLU A 41 12.81 -5.20 -23.33
CA GLU A 41 11.98 -5.68 -24.45
C GLU A 41 11.97 -7.21 -24.62
N GLU A 42 12.27 -7.96 -23.54
CA GLU A 42 12.35 -9.43 -23.51
C GLU A 42 11.07 -10.09 -22.98
N LEU A 43 10.00 -9.31 -22.80
CA LEU A 43 8.77 -9.77 -22.17
C LEU A 43 7.91 -10.54 -23.18
N THR A 44 7.54 -11.78 -22.85
CA THR A 44 6.58 -12.53 -23.67
C THR A 44 5.15 -12.02 -23.45
N SER A 45 4.23 -12.34 -24.35
CA SER A 45 2.81 -11.97 -24.20
C SER A 45 2.18 -12.53 -22.92
N THR A 46 2.53 -13.77 -22.54
CA THR A 46 2.04 -14.38 -21.29
C THR A 46 2.54 -13.62 -20.07
N GLU A 47 3.81 -13.23 -20.08
CA GLU A 47 4.43 -12.46 -19.00
C GLU A 47 3.95 -11.00 -18.96
N HIS A 48 3.53 -10.47 -20.10
CA HIS A 48 2.84 -9.18 -20.16
C HIS A 48 1.49 -9.24 -19.45
N CYS A 49 0.69 -10.28 -19.68
CA CYS A 49 -0.57 -10.48 -18.96
C CYS A 49 -0.32 -10.64 -17.45
N GLU A 50 0.68 -11.43 -17.06
CA GLU A 50 1.05 -11.61 -15.66
C GLU A 50 1.49 -10.28 -15.00
N LEU A 51 2.29 -9.47 -15.70
CA LEU A 51 2.71 -8.16 -15.24
C LEU A 51 1.49 -7.26 -15.00
N LEU A 52 0.54 -7.21 -15.93
CA LEU A 52 -0.69 -6.43 -15.79
C LEU A 52 -1.51 -6.87 -14.58
N GLU A 53 -1.66 -8.18 -14.35
CA GLU A 53 -2.40 -8.69 -13.19
C GLU A 53 -1.73 -8.30 -11.86
N LEU A 54 -0.40 -8.36 -11.79
CA LEU A 54 0.35 -7.95 -10.60
C LEU A 54 0.24 -6.44 -10.35
N GLN A 55 0.25 -5.63 -11.41
CA GLN A 55 0.04 -4.19 -11.32
C GLN A 55 -1.38 -3.86 -10.85
N GLN A 56 -2.40 -4.53 -11.39
CA GLN A 56 -3.79 -4.37 -10.97
C GLN A 56 -3.97 -4.66 -9.47
N ARG A 57 -3.39 -5.77 -8.97
CA ARG A 57 -3.42 -6.09 -7.54
C ARG A 57 -2.71 -5.03 -6.68
N LEU A 58 -1.61 -4.48 -7.17
CA LEU A 58 -0.89 -3.40 -6.48
C LEU A 58 -1.73 -2.12 -6.40
N GLU A 59 -2.41 -1.76 -7.48
CA GLU A 59 -3.32 -0.60 -7.54
C GLU A 59 -4.52 -0.76 -6.60
N GLU A 60 -5.10 -1.96 -6.51
CA GLU A 60 -6.18 -2.29 -5.57
C GLU A 60 -5.72 -2.13 -4.12
N LEU A 61 -4.51 -2.59 -3.79
CA LEU A 61 -3.90 -2.39 -2.47
C LEU A 61 -3.68 -0.91 -2.18
N HIS A 62 -3.19 -0.13 -3.15
CA HIS A 62 -2.98 1.31 -3.00
C HIS A 62 -4.29 2.06 -2.78
N THR A 63 -5.33 1.71 -3.54
CA THR A 63 -6.67 2.27 -3.41
C THR A 63 -7.26 1.96 -2.04
N SER A 64 -7.15 0.70 -1.59
CA SER A 64 -7.64 0.25 -0.29
C SER A 64 -6.89 0.95 0.86
N ARG A 65 -5.56 1.09 0.74
CA ARG A 65 -4.74 1.83 1.69
C ARG A 65 -5.17 3.30 1.78
N MET A 66 -5.42 3.94 0.64
CA MET A 66 -5.87 5.34 0.61
C MET A 66 -7.21 5.54 1.29
N LYS A 67 -8.19 4.65 1.03
CA LYS A 67 -9.48 4.66 1.71
C LYS A 67 -9.33 4.48 3.22
N ALA A 68 -8.49 3.54 3.65
CA ALA A 68 -8.26 3.29 5.06
C ALA A 68 -7.55 4.46 5.77
N LEU A 69 -6.59 5.12 5.12
CA LEU A 69 -5.96 6.34 5.64
C LEU A 69 -6.97 7.49 5.78
N ALA A 70 -7.83 7.69 4.78
CA ALA A 70 -8.88 8.70 4.86
C ALA A 70 -9.85 8.42 6.01
N GLN A 71 -10.27 7.17 6.21
CA GLN A 71 -11.13 6.77 7.32
C GLN A 71 -10.44 6.97 8.68
N LEU A 72 -9.16 6.60 8.79
CA LEU A 72 -8.39 6.79 10.02
C LEU A 72 -8.24 8.28 10.37
N ALA A 73 -8.08 9.14 9.35
CA ALA A 73 -7.99 10.59 9.54
C ALA A 73 -9.30 11.14 10.11
N GLN A 74 -10.44 10.66 9.59
CA GLN A 74 -11.77 11.01 10.12
C GLN A 74 -11.95 10.54 11.57
N LEU A 75 -11.60 9.30 11.90
CA LEU A 75 -11.70 8.78 13.27
C LEU A 75 -10.86 9.59 14.27
N ARG A 76 -9.70 10.06 13.84
CA ARG A 76 -8.79 10.88 14.66
C ARG A 76 -9.11 12.37 14.64
N GLY A 77 -10.07 12.82 13.84
CA GLY A 77 -10.41 14.23 13.69
C GLY A 77 -9.27 15.09 13.12
N VAL A 78 -8.40 14.50 12.29
CA VAL A 78 -7.27 15.19 11.64
C VAL A 78 -7.43 15.16 10.12
N THR A 79 -6.72 16.04 9.41
CA THR A 79 -6.66 15.96 7.94
C THR A 79 -5.85 14.73 7.51
N LEU A 80 -6.13 14.21 6.30
CA LEU A 80 -5.36 13.11 5.73
C LEU A 80 -3.86 13.44 5.64
N ALA A 81 -3.52 14.67 5.22
CA ALA A 81 -2.13 15.12 5.15
C ALA A 81 -1.45 15.10 6.53
N ASN A 82 -2.12 15.59 7.58
CA ASN A 82 -1.58 15.56 8.93
C ASN A 82 -1.42 14.13 9.45
N LEU A 83 -2.38 13.24 9.18
CA LEU A 83 -2.28 11.84 9.54
C LEU A 83 -1.06 11.18 8.87
N MET A 84 -0.89 11.42 7.58
CA MET A 84 0.23 10.85 6.82
C MET A 84 1.59 11.30 7.37
N ILE A 85 1.72 12.58 7.72
CA ILE A 85 2.91 13.12 8.39
C ILE A 85 3.14 12.41 9.73
N GLN A 86 2.09 12.25 10.54
CA GLN A 86 2.18 11.55 11.84
C GLN A 86 2.60 10.09 11.69
N LEU A 87 2.19 9.42 10.61
CA LEU A 87 2.52 8.03 10.32
C LEU A 87 3.84 7.85 9.55
N GLY A 88 4.53 8.95 9.18
CA GLY A 88 5.73 8.90 8.36
C GLY A 88 5.49 8.36 6.94
N ILE A 89 4.27 8.50 6.42
CA ILE A 89 3.90 8.06 5.08
C ILE A 89 4.11 9.23 4.12
N GLN A 90 4.92 8.99 3.08
CA GLN A 90 5.13 9.94 1.99
C GLN A 90 4.42 9.38 0.74
N PHE A 91 3.63 10.21 0.06
CA PHE A 91 3.28 9.88 -1.33
C PHE A 91 4.49 10.17 -2.21
N PRO A 92 4.77 9.35 -3.22
CA PRO A 92 5.65 9.77 -4.28
C PRO A 92 5.05 11.04 -4.90
N ASP A 93 5.83 12.12 -5.01
CA ASP A 93 5.44 13.26 -5.82
C ASP A 93 5.23 12.76 -7.25
N HIS A 94 3.98 12.73 -7.69
CA HIS A 94 3.64 12.57 -9.11
C HIS A 94 3.79 13.95 -9.77
N ALA A 95 5.03 14.47 -9.80
CA ALA A 95 5.41 15.67 -10.53
C ALA A 95 6.01 15.29 -11.89
#